data_AF-V9IAP8-F1
#
_entry.id   AF-V9IAP8-F1
#
_cell.length_a   1.000
_cell.length_b   1.000
_cell.length_c   1.000
_cell.angle_alpha   90.00
_cell.angle_beta   90.00
_cell.angle_gamma   90.00
#
_symmetry.space_group_name_H-M   'P 1'
#
loop_
_entity.id
_entity.type
_entity.pdbx_description
1 polymer ?
#
loop_
_entity_poly.entity_id
_entity_poly.type
_entity_poly.pdbx_seq_one_letter_code
_entity_poly.pdbx_strand_id
1 'polypeptide(L)'
;MPMVSWGATKYYPGGHGTFIGVINSFVHIIMYTYYLLAALLPQYQKYLWWKKYITTLQMGQFCLAFLHSCQLLFYDCDYPKWSLILILPNAVFFYFLFSDFYNNAYKSNEKHSKLLQDKETKIAKTVSNGSIQDERRKVD
;
A
#
# COMPACT_ATOMS: atom_id res chain seq x y z
N MET A 1 5.29 1.54 16.39
CA MET A 1 6.68 1.11 16.67
C MET A 1 7.11 1.60 18.06
N PRO A 2 6.80 0.88 19.14
CA PRO A 2 7.05 1.36 20.50
C PRO A 2 8.53 1.36 20.90
N MET A 3 9.29 0.33 20.52
CA MET A 3 10.71 0.19 20.89
C MET A 3 11.61 1.24 20.22
N VAL A 4 11.39 1.52 18.94
CA VAL A 4 12.13 2.54 18.19
C VAL A 4 11.75 3.95 18.65
N SER A 5 10.46 4.19 18.94
CA SER A 5 10.01 5.48 19.48
C SER A 5 10.59 5.74 20.87
N TRP A 6 10.62 4.74 21.75
CA TRP A 6 11.24 4.85 23.07
C TRP A 6 12.72 5.22 22.96
N GLY A 7 13.47 4.55 22.08
CA GLY A 7 14.86 4.88 21.80
C GLY A 7 15.03 6.32 21.28
N ALA A 8 14.20 6.73 20.33
CA ALA A 8 14.25 8.08 19.79
C ALA A 8 13.97 9.15 20.86
N THR A 9 12.91 9.00 21.66
CA THR A 9 12.55 9.98 22.70
C THR A 9 13.54 10.00 23.88
N LYS A 10 14.17 8.85 24.18
CA LYS A 10 15.17 8.72 25.26
C LYS A 10 16.49 9.43 24.94
N TYR A 11 16.93 9.35 23.68
CA TYR A 11 18.25 9.85 23.28
C TYR A 11 18.19 11.21 22.56
N TYR A 12 17.10 11.51 21.85
CA TYR A 12 16.90 12.76 21.10
C TYR A 12 15.43 13.22 21.20
N PRO A 13 15.05 13.88 22.30
CA PRO A 13 13.71 14.41 22.49
C PRO A 13 13.50 15.68 21.62
N GLY A 14 13.49 15.52 20.29
CA GLY A 14 13.19 16.59 19.33
C GLY A 14 14.08 16.62 18.10
N GLY A 15 13.62 17.30 17.03
CA GLY A 15 14.39 17.58 15.81
C GLY A 15 13.80 16.98 14.54
N HIS A 16 14.65 16.40 13.70
CA HIS A 16 14.29 15.83 12.38
C HIS A 16 13.30 14.66 12.47
N GLY A 17 13.40 13.83 13.51
CA GLY A 17 12.56 12.65 13.68
C GLY A 17 11.07 12.95 13.98
N THR A 18 10.77 14.11 14.59
CA THR A 18 9.38 14.47 14.92
C THR A 18 8.52 14.72 13.69
N PHE A 19 9.11 15.16 12.57
CA PHE A 19 8.38 15.37 11.32
C PHE A 19 7.81 14.04 10.76
N ILE A 20 8.58 12.96 10.83
CA ILE A 20 8.13 11.61 10.44
C ILE A 20 6.97 11.16 11.35
N GLY A 21 7.05 11.43 12.66
CA GLY A 21 6.00 11.11 13.62
C GLY A 21 4.68 11.85 13.34
N VAL A 22 4.76 13.13 12.96
CA VAL A 22 3.58 13.95 12.61
C VAL A 22 2.93 13.45 11.33
N ILE A 23 3.71 13.22 10.26
CA ILE A 23 3.18 12.68 9.01
C ILE A 23 2.56 11.30 9.23
N ASN A 24 3.24 10.42 9.98
CA ASN A 24 2.72 9.09 10.29
C ASN A 24 1.38 9.18 11.03
N SER A 25 1.29 10.04 12.05
CA SER A 25 0.05 10.26 12.80
C SER A 25 -1.08 10.78 11.91
N PHE A 26 -0.78 11.71 11.00
CA PHE A 26 -1.76 12.22 10.03
C PHE A 26 -2.30 11.12 9.11
N VAL A 27 -1.42 10.29 8.54
CA VAL A 27 -1.84 9.15 7.71
C VAL A 27 -2.64 8.14 8.54
N HIS A 28 -2.25 7.90 9.79
CA HIS A 28 -2.96 7.01 10.69
C HIS A 28 -4.36 7.52 11.03
N ILE A 29 -4.57 8.83 11.21
CA ILE A 29 -5.90 9.41 11.41
C ILE A 29 -6.81 9.02 10.24
N ILE A 30 -6.35 9.17 8.99
CA ILE A 30 -7.13 8.81 7.80
C ILE A 30 -7.42 7.30 7.75
N MET A 31 -6.41 6.48 8.01
CA MET A 31 -6.52 5.02 7.97
C MET A 31 -7.48 4.46 9.04
N TYR A 32 -7.39 4.95 10.29
CA TYR A 32 -8.29 4.51 11.35
C TYR A 32 -9.70 5.06 11.17
N THR A 33 -9.85 6.27 10.63
CA THR A 33 -11.18 6.81 10.27
C THR A 33 -11.86 5.91 9.24
N TYR A 34 -11.12 5.44 8.22
CA TYR A 34 -11.63 4.48 7.24
C TYR A 34 -12.06 3.16 7.91
N TYR A 35 -11.28 2.62 8.84
CA TYR A 35 -11.65 1.38 9.51
C TYR A 35 -12.87 1.53 10.42
N LEU A 36 -12.99 2.68 11.11
CA LEU A 36 -14.17 3.00 11.92
C LEU A 36 -15.44 3.06 11.04
N LEU A 37 -15.37 3.75 9.90
CA LEU A 37 -16.46 3.82 8.93
C LEU A 37 -16.82 2.44 8.37
N ALA A 38 -15.82 1.62 8.04
CA ALA A 38 -16.02 0.27 7.51
C ALA A 38 -16.65 -0.70 8.53
N ALA A 39 -16.43 -0.47 9.84
CA ALA A 39 -17.03 -1.25 10.91
C ALA A 39 -18.47 -0.81 11.26
N LEU A 40 -18.75 0.49 11.22
CA LEU A 40 -20.07 1.04 11.57
C LEU A 40 -21.09 0.89 10.44
N LEU A 41 -20.68 0.90 9.18
CA LEU A 41 -21.56 0.81 8.02
C LEU A 41 -21.34 -0.50 7.24
N PRO A 42 -21.86 -1.66 7.72
CA PRO A 42 -21.77 -2.93 6.99
C PRO A 42 -22.46 -2.86 5.61
N GLN A 43 -23.51 -2.02 5.45
CA GLN A 43 -24.18 -1.83 4.16
C GLN A 43 -23.43 -0.92 3.17
N TYR A 44 -22.54 -0.04 3.66
CA TYR A 44 -21.79 0.89 2.80
C TYR A 44 -20.36 0.45 2.52
N GLN A 45 -20.00 -0.78 2.91
CA GLN A 45 -18.75 -1.43 2.48
C GLN A 45 -18.53 -1.37 0.95
N LYS A 46 -19.62 -1.33 0.18
CA LYS A 46 -19.61 -1.18 -1.28
C LYS A 46 -19.04 0.17 -1.76
N TYR A 47 -19.15 1.24 -0.98
CA TYR A 47 -18.66 2.60 -1.34
C TYR A 47 -17.20 2.86 -0.94
N LEU A 48 -16.55 1.96 -0.21
CA LEU A 48 -15.16 2.09 0.27
C LEU A 48 -14.11 1.78 -0.83
N TRP A 49 -14.37 2.20 -2.07
CA TRP A 49 -13.45 2.04 -3.20
C TRP A 49 -12.13 2.79 -3.02
N TRP A 50 -12.10 3.81 -2.19
CA TRP A 50 -10.90 4.60 -1.93
C TRP A 50 -9.84 3.91 -1.06
N LYS A 51 -10.06 2.66 -0.64
CA LYS A 51 -9.10 1.89 0.16
C LYS A 51 -7.71 1.81 -0.49
N LYS A 52 -7.66 1.78 -1.83
CA LYS A 52 -6.41 1.76 -2.61
C LYS A 52 -5.59 3.04 -2.39
N TYR A 53 -6.25 4.19 -2.37
CA TYR A 53 -5.58 5.48 -2.13
C TYR A 53 -5.00 5.56 -0.73
N ILE A 54 -5.69 5.01 0.27
CA ILE A 54 -5.16 4.95 1.65
C ILE A 54 -3.90 4.10 1.70
N THR A 55 -3.89 2.90 1.10
CA THR A 55 -2.68 2.07 1.04
C THR A 55 -1.54 2.76 0.26
N THR A 56 -1.85 3.45 -0.84
CA THR A 56 -0.86 4.21 -1.61
C THR A 56 -0.28 5.38 -0.79
N LEU A 57 -1.12 6.11 -0.05
CA LEU A 57 -0.71 7.20 0.84
C LEU A 57 0.16 6.64 1.99
N GLN A 58 -0.21 5.47 2.51
CA GLN A 58 0.55 4.76 3.54
C GLN A 58 1.91 4.24 3.04
N MET A 59 2.05 3.94 1.76
CA MET A 59 3.35 3.63 1.13
C MET A 59 4.16 4.91 0.87
N GLY A 60 3.48 5.99 0.48
CA GLY A 60 4.06 7.31 0.29
C GLY A 60 4.74 7.85 1.55
N GLN A 61 4.12 7.70 2.74
CA GLN A 61 4.77 8.11 4.01
C GLN A 61 6.09 7.37 4.26
N PHE A 62 6.22 6.09 3.89
CA PHE A 62 7.46 5.33 4.10
C PHE A 62 8.54 5.79 3.13
N CYS A 63 8.16 6.14 1.90
CA CYS A 63 9.07 6.71 0.91
C CYS A 63 9.57 8.10 1.35
N LEU A 64 8.67 8.97 1.83
CA LEU A 64 9.02 10.26 2.41
C LEU A 64 9.90 10.12 3.65
N ALA A 65 9.58 9.18 4.55
CA ALA A 65 10.39 8.88 5.72
C ALA A 65 11.79 8.39 5.35
N PHE A 66 11.91 7.56 4.31
CA PHE A 66 13.18 7.09 3.78
C PHE A 66 14.00 8.24 3.18
N LEU A 67 13.41 9.06 2.31
CA LEU A 67 14.08 10.23 1.72
C LEU A 67 14.54 11.23 2.79
N HIS A 68 13.68 11.51 3.77
CA HIS A 68 14.02 12.39 4.89
C HIS A 68 15.17 11.79 5.73
N SER A 69 15.19 10.48 5.94
CA SER A 69 16.30 9.79 6.61
C SER A 69 17.59 9.81 5.79
N CYS A 70 17.50 9.68 4.46
CA CYS A 70 18.63 9.77 3.54
C CYS A 70 19.23 11.19 3.49
N GLN A 71 18.40 12.23 3.57
CA GLN A 71 18.89 13.62 3.63
C GLN A 71 19.85 13.85 4.82
N LEU A 72 19.60 13.18 5.94
CA LEU A 72 20.48 13.22 7.11
C LEU A 72 21.82 12.48 6.91
N LEU A 73 21.92 11.61 5.90
CA LEU A 73 23.15 10.90 5.56
C LEU A 73 24.06 11.75 4.66
N PHE A 74 23.49 12.67 3.86
CA PHE A 74 24.21 13.52 2.92
C PHE A 74 24.62 14.88 3.49
N TYR A 75 23.90 15.37 4.50
CA TYR A 75 24.25 16.62 5.18
C TYR A 75 24.97 16.29 6.49
N ASP A 76 26.21 16.74 6.64
CA ASP A 76 26.98 16.59 7.88
C ASP A 76 26.30 17.39 8.99
N CYS A 77 25.45 16.70 9.74
CA CYS A 77 24.83 17.18 10.96
C CYS A 77 25.34 16.29 12.09
N ASP A 78 25.58 16.85 13.28
CA ASP A 78 26.02 16.14 14.51
C ASP A 78 24.98 15.13 15.05
N TYR A 79 24.08 14.65 14.21
CA TYR A 79 23.08 13.65 14.55
C TYR A 79 23.72 12.25 14.59
N PRO A 80 23.48 11.44 15.63
CA PRO A 80 24.15 10.15 15.76
C PRO A 80 23.71 9.17 14.68
N LYS A 81 24.70 8.61 14.00
CA LYS A 81 24.53 7.59 12.96
C LYS A 81 23.86 6.30 13.49
N TRP A 82 23.91 6.06 14.81
CA TRP A 82 23.25 4.92 15.47
C TRP A 82 21.72 4.95 15.35
N SER A 83 21.06 6.11 15.37
CA SER A 83 19.60 6.15 15.20
C SER A 83 19.21 5.87 13.74
N LEU A 84 20.03 6.28 12.78
CA LEU A 84 19.82 5.99 11.35
C LEU A 84 19.90 4.48 11.07
N ILE A 85 20.85 3.78 11.71
CA ILE A 85 21.00 2.33 11.58
C ILE A 85 19.75 1.56 12.03
N LEU A 86 18.96 2.09 12.96
CA LEU A 86 17.70 1.46 13.39
C LEU A 86 16.51 1.90 12.54
N ILE A 87 16.50 3.16 12.07
CA ILE A 87 15.38 3.71 11.30
C ILE A 87 15.36 3.22 9.85
N LEU A 88 16.53 3.11 9.21
CA LEU A 88 16.65 2.86 7.78
C LEU A 88 16.25 1.42 7.39
N PRO A 89 16.72 0.36 8.08
CA PRO A 89 16.29 -1.01 7.79
C PRO A 89 14.81 -1.21 8.12
N ASN A 90 14.31 -0.53 9.16
CA ASN A 90 12.91 -0.59 9.55
C ASN A 90 12.00 0.01 8.46
N ALA A 91 12.36 1.17 7.91
CA ALA A 91 11.65 1.79 6.79
C ALA A 91 11.65 0.91 5.53
N VAL A 92 12.79 0.31 5.18
CA VAL A 92 12.90 -0.62 4.05
C VAL A 92 12.04 -1.87 4.25
N PHE A 93 12.05 -2.45 5.45
CA PHE A 93 11.23 -3.61 5.79
C PHE A 93 9.74 -3.33 5.64
N PHE A 94 9.26 -2.20 6.19
CA PHE A 94 7.86 -1.80 6.04
C PHE A 94 7.48 -1.50 4.59
N TYR A 95 8.36 -0.83 3.84
CA TYR A 95 8.13 -0.58 2.42
C TYR A 95 7.97 -1.89 1.64
N PHE A 96 8.83 -2.88 1.88
CA PHE A 96 8.73 -4.19 1.23
C PHE A 96 7.42 -4.90 1.55
N LEU A 97 7.03 -4.93 2.83
CA LEU A 97 5.79 -5.59 3.27
C LEU A 97 4.54 -4.92 2.68
N PHE A 98 4.51 -3.59 2.63
CA PHE A 98 3.40 -2.86 2.00
C PHE A 98 3.41 -2.97 0.47
N SER A 99 4.59 -3.06 -0.16
CA SER A 99 4.73 -3.28 -1.60
C SER A 99 4.22 -4.66 -2.01
N ASP A 100 4.56 -5.69 -1.23
CA ASP A 100 4.03 -7.05 -1.42
C ASP A 100 2.51 -7.09 -1.24
N PHE A 101 1.99 -6.51 -0.16
CA PHE A 101 0.55 -6.38 0.05
C PHE A 101 -0.14 -5.64 -1.09
N TYR A 102 0.43 -4.53 -1.57
CA TYR A 102 -0.16 -3.75 -2.67
C TYR A 102 -0.20 -4.55 -3.98
N ASN A 103 0.88 -5.28 -4.30
CA ASN A 103 0.91 -6.16 -5.46
C ASN A 103 -0.13 -7.28 -5.34
N ASN A 104 -0.20 -7.96 -4.19
CA ASN A 104 -1.13 -9.06 -3.97
C ASN A 104 -2.60 -8.58 -3.95
N ALA A 105 -2.91 -7.46 -3.30
CA ALA A 105 -4.27 -6.96 -3.16
C ALA A 105 -4.81 -6.27 -4.42
N TYR A 106 -3.96 -5.56 -5.19
CA TYR A 106 -4.43 -4.73 -6.31
C TYR A 106 -3.94 -5.19 -7.69
N LYS A 107 -2.71 -5.70 -7.80
CA LYS A 107 -2.15 -6.12 -9.09
C LYS A 107 -2.67 -7.49 -9.54
N SER A 108 -3.03 -8.36 -8.59
CA SER A 108 -3.74 -9.63 -8.87
C SER A 108 -5.12 -9.40 -9.48
N ASN A 109 -5.88 -8.43 -8.95
CA ASN A 109 -7.20 -8.07 -9.47
C ASN A 109 -7.15 -7.45 -10.89
N GLU A 110 -6.12 -6.65 -11.19
CA GLU A 110 -5.91 -6.11 -12.53
C GLU A 110 -5.56 -7.21 -13.54
N LYS A 111 -4.75 -8.19 -13.14
CA LYS A 111 -4.40 -9.36 -13.97
C LYS A 111 -5.62 -10.22 -14.26
N HIS A 112 -6.47 -10.47 -13.26
CA HIS A 112 -7.71 -11.24 -13.45
C HIS A 112 -8.70 -10.51 -14.37
N SER A 113 -8.85 -9.19 -14.21
CA SER A 113 -9.71 -8.38 -15.08
C SER A 113 -9.21 -8.37 -16.54
N LYS A 114 -7.90 -8.25 -16.76
CA LYS A 114 -7.30 -8.33 -18.10
C LYS A 114 -7.47 -9.71 -18.75
N LEU A 115 -7.34 -10.80 -17.97
CA LEU A 115 -7.54 -12.16 -18.46
C LEU A 115 -9.00 -12.43 -18.87
N LEU A 116 -9.97 -11.88 -18.14
CA LEU A 116 -11.39 -11.97 -18.51
C LEU A 116 -11.68 -11.18 -19.79
N GLN A 117 -11.13 -9.97 -19.91
CA GLN A 117 -11.27 -9.13 -21.11
C GLN A 117 -10.63 -9.77 -22.36
N ASP A 118 -9.46 -10.40 -22.20
CA ASP A 118 -8.80 -11.17 -23.27
C ASP A 118 -9.61 -12.41 -23.65
N LYS A 119 -10.24 -13.11 -22.69
CA LYS A 119 -11.14 -14.24 -22.96
C LYS A 119 -12.38 -13.79 -23.74
N GLU A 120 -13.05 -12.72 -23.32
CA GLU A 120 -14.21 -12.18 -24.02
C GLU A 120 -13.84 -11.71 -25.44
N THR A 121 -12.69 -11.06 -25.60
CA THR A 121 -12.19 -10.63 -26.92
C THR A 121 -11.86 -11.81 -27.83
N LYS A 122 -11.29 -12.89 -27.29
CA LYS A 122 -11.05 -14.13 -28.05
C LYS A 122 -12.35 -14.82 -28.45
N ILE A 123 -13.32 -14.94 -27.52
CA ILE A 123 -14.64 -15.53 -27.80
C ILE A 123 -15.37 -14.70 -28.86
N ALA A 124 -15.39 -13.38 -28.75
CA ALA A 124 -16.01 -12.49 -29.74
C ALA A 124 -15.38 -12.63 -31.13
N LYS A 125 -14.05 -12.76 -31.21
CA LYS A 125 -13.33 -13.03 -32.47
C LYS A 125 -13.66 -14.41 -33.04
N THR A 126 -13.78 -15.45 -32.21
CA THR A 126 -14.18 -16.79 -32.65
C THR A 126 -15.62 -16.83 -33.17
N VAL A 127 -16.54 -16.12 -32.52
CA VAL A 127 -17.94 -16.00 -32.96
C VAL A 127 -18.05 -15.21 -34.27
N SER A 128 -17.28 -14.13 -34.43
CA SER A 128 -17.28 -13.33 -35.66
C SER A 128 -16.66 -14.05 -36.87
N ASN A 129 -15.77 -15.02 -36.66
CA ASN A 129 -15.16 -15.83 -37.73
C ASN A 129 -15.95 -17.11 -38.07
N GLY A 130 -17.18 -17.27 -37.55
CA GLY A 130 -18.14 -18.24 -38.09
C GLY A 130 -17.93 -19.70 -37.71
N SER A 131 -17.20 -20.02 -36.63
CA SER A 131 -17.16 -21.38 -36.09
C SER A 131 -17.99 -21.52 -34.81
N ILE A 132 -19.32 -21.40 -34.93
CA ILE A 132 -20.24 -21.90 -33.92
C ILE A 132 -20.45 -23.39 -34.21
N GLN A 133 -19.63 -24.25 -33.62
CA GLN A 133 -20.01 -25.65 -33.46
C GLN A 133 -20.89 -25.72 -32.21
N ASP A 134 -22.20 -25.71 -32.45
CA ASP A 134 -23.26 -25.92 -31.47
C ASP A 134 -23.09 -27.31 -30.84
N GLU A 135 -22.47 -27.36 -29.67
CA GLU A 135 -22.42 -28.55 -28.81
C GLU A 135 -23.43 -28.44 -27.65
N ARG A 136 -24.56 -27.75 -27.84
CA ARG A 136 -25.64 -27.68 -26.84
C ARG A 136 -26.95 -28.33 -27.30
N ARG A 137 -26.86 -29.38 -28.12
CA ARG A 137 -27.99 -30.25 -28.46
C ARG A 137 -27.63 -31.74 -28.40
N LYS A 138 -27.25 -32.25 -27.23
CA LYS A 138 -27.27 -33.69 -26.88
C LYS A 138 -27.48 -33.89 -25.38
N VAL A 139 -28.62 -33.44 -24.85
CA VAL A 139 -29.24 -34.07 -23.68
C VAL A 139 -30.75 -34.01 -23.94
N ASP A 140 -31.34 -35.21 -23.97
CA ASP A 140 -32.75 -35.59 -24.14
C ASP A 140 -33.34 -35.62 -25.56
#